data_AF-A0AAF0C8R7-F1
#
_entry.id   AF-A0AAF0C8R7-F1
#
_cell.length_a   1.000
_cell.length_b   1.000
_cell.length_c   1.000
_cell.angle_alpha   90.00
_cell.angle_beta   90.00
_cell.angle_gamma   90.00
#
_symmetry.space_group_name_H-M   'P 1'
#
loop_
_entity.id
_entity.type
_entity.pdbx_description
1 polymer ?
#
loop_
_entity_poly.entity_id
_entity_poly.type
_entity_poly.pdbx_seq_one_letter_code
_entity_poly.pdbx_strand_id
1 'polypeptide(L)' 'MFDNRTLHQDYPLPDADNFLQDDVVRIAEAITAIDNDFHQNSIDLQEKLEQEERINAERFRRIKINHLLDEQLFNV' A
#
# COMPACT_ATOMS: atom_id res chain seq x y z
N MET A 1 19.84 -4.11 -26.30
CA MET A 1 20.09 -3.38 -25.05
C MET A 1 19.54 -4.27 -23.95
N PHE A 2 20.40 -4.80 -23.06
CA PHE A 2 19.92 -5.63 -21.95
C PHE A 2 19.21 -4.71 -20.95
N ASP A 3 18.03 -5.14 -20.50
CA ASP A 3 17.30 -4.42 -19.46
C ASP A 3 17.90 -4.81 -18.11
N ASN A 4 18.64 -3.89 -17.50
CA ASN A 4 19.34 -4.10 -16.23
C ASN A 4 18.47 -3.73 -15.02
N ARG A 5 17.14 -3.82 -15.15
CA ARG A 5 16.19 -3.50 -14.08
C ARG A 5 15.33 -4.70 -13.69
N THR A 6 14.87 -4.71 -12.44
CA THR A 6 13.88 -5.69 -11.98
C THR A 6 12.53 -5.47 -12.68
N LEU A 7 11.87 -6.56 -13.08
CA LEU A 7 10.58 -6.53 -13.78
C LEU A 7 9.45 -5.79 -13.04
N HIS A 8 9.54 -5.73 -11.70
CA HIS A 8 8.42 -5.28 -10.86
C HIS A 8 8.64 -3.93 -10.19
N GLN A 9 9.89 -3.51 -9.99
CA GLN A 9 10.20 -2.32 -9.18
C GLN A 9 11.34 -1.46 -9.77
N ASP A 10 11.71 -1.69 -11.05
CA ASP A 10 12.72 -0.91 -11.76
C ASP A 10 14.10 -0.77 -11.06
N TYR A 11 14.37 -1.58 -10.02
CA TYR A 11 15.65 -1.53 -9.31
C TYR A 11 16.78 -2.07 -10.17
N PRO A 12 18.00 -1.53 -10.02
CA PRO A 12 19.14 -2.01 -10.78
C PRO A 12 19.53 -3.45 -10.40
N LEU A 13 19.75 -4.29 -11.39
CA LEU A 13 20.28 -5.65 -11.22
C LEU A 13 21.81 -5.62 -11.12
N PRO A 14 22.43 -6.51 -10.31
CA PRO A 14 23.87 -6.76 -10.32
C PRO A 14 24.38 -7.03 -11.75
N ASP A 15 25.45 -6.35 -12.17
CA ASP A 15 26.06 -6.49 -13.49
C ASP A 15 27.51 -6.93 -13.29
N ALA A 16 27.88 -8.06 -13.91
CA ALA A 16 29.19 -8.66 -13.73
C ALA A 16 30.33 -7.82 -14.34
N ASP A 17 30.00 -6.92 -15.27
CA ASP A 17 30.98 -6.07 -15.95
C ASP A 17 31.30 -4.76 -15.20
N ASN A 18 30.54 -4.44 -14.16
CA ASN A 18 30.77 -3.25 -13.35
C ASN A 18 31.95 -3.42 -12.37
N PHE A 19 32.64 -2.32 -12.09
CA PHE A 19 33.61 -2.31 -10.99
C PHE A 19 32.88 -2.52 -9.65
N LEU A 20 33.49 -3.33 -8.76
CA LEU A 20 32.92 -3.65 -7.45
C LEU A 20 32.48 -2.41 -6.66
N GLN A 21 33.26 -1.32 -6.74
CA GLN A 21 32.95 -0.06 -6.07
C GLN A 21 31.66 0.60 -6.56
N ASP A 22 31.39 0.55 -7.86
CA ASP A 22 30.19 1.14 -8.48
C ASP A 22 28.97 0.27 -8.17
N ASP A 23 29.17 -1.06 -8.16
CA ASP A 23 28.13 -2.02 -7.81
C ASP A 23 27.69 -1.90 -6.35
N VAL A 24 28.61 -1.67 -5.42
CA VAL A 24 28.28 -1.45 -4.01
C VAL A 24 27.41 -0.21 -3.82
N VAL A 25 27.72 0.90 -4.51
CA VAL A 25 26.90 2.12 -4.44
C VAL A 25 25.52 1.87 -5.01
N ARG A 26 25.44 1.23 -6.19
CA ARG A 26 24.17 0.91 -6.85
C ARG A 26 23.29 -0.02 -6.01
N ILE A 27 23.89 -1.00 -5.34
CA ILE A 27 23.18 -1.90 -4.42
C ILE A 27 22.70 -1.14 -3.18
N ALA A 28 23.51 -0.25 -2.61
CA ALA A 28 23.11 0.57 -1.46
C ALA A 28 21.93 1.49 -1.80
N GLU A 29 21.95 2.11 -2.99
CA GLU A 29 20.84 2.91 -3.51
C GLU A 29 19.58 2.07 -3.72
N ALA A 30 19.70 0.86 -4.29
CA ALA A 30 18.58 -0.04 -4.49
C ALA A 30 17.94 -0.48 -3.16
N ILE A 31 18.75 -0.83 -2.15
CA ILE A 31 18.25 -1.18 -0.81
C ILE A 31 17.51 0.00 -0.19
N THR A 32 18.08 1.21 -0.28
CA THR A 32 17.43 2.42 0.24
C THR A 32 16.09 2.70 -0.46
N ALA A 33 16.01 2.47 -1.77
CA ALA A 33 14.77 2.61 -2.53
C ALA A 33 13.72 1.58 -2.09
N ILE A 34 14.11 0.32 -1.88
CA ILE A 34 13.23 -0.74 -1.36
C ILE A 34 12.66 -0.36 0.00
N ASP A 35 13.50 0.14 0.91
CA ASP A 35 13.06 0.53 2.25
C ASP A 35 12.04 1.68 2.20
N ASN A 36 12.27 2.68 1.35
CA ASN A 36 11.33 3.78 1.15
C ASN A 36 10.00 3.29 0.56
N ASP A 37 10.04 2.40 -0.44
CA ASP A 37 8.84 1.86 -1.07
C ASP A 37 8.05 1.00 -0.10
N PHE A 38 8.71 0.22 0.75
CA PHE A 38 8.06 -0.54 1.81
C PHE A 38 7.40 0.37 2.86
N HIS A 39 8.09 1.45 3.25
CA HIS A 39 7.56 2.43 4.18
C HIS A 39 6.32 3.13 3.60
N GLN A 40 6.38 3.57 2.35
CA GLN A 40 5.25 4.22 1.67
C GLN A 40 4.05 3.26 1.52
N ASN A 41 4.29 2.02 1.09
CA ASN A 41 3.23 1.01 1.00
C ASN A 41 2.55 0.74 2.35
N SER A 42 3.32 0.79 3.44
CA SER A 42 2.78 0.62 4.80
C SER A 42 1.85 1.78 5.18
N ILE A 43 2.25 3.02 4.86
CA ILE A 43 1.41 4.22 5.07
C ILE A 43 0.13 4.11 4.24
N ASP A 44 0.25 3.85 2.94
CA ASP A 44 -0.88 3.73 2.02
C ASP A 44 -1.87 2.64 2.45
N LEU A 45 -1.35 1.51 2.95
CA LEU A 45 -2.18 0.42 3.47
C LEU A 45 -2.93 0.84 4.73
N GLN A 46 -2.28 1.56 5.65
CA GLN A 46 -2.90 2.05 6.87
C GLN A 46 -4.02 3.06 6.55
N GLU A 47 -3.77 3.99 5.63
CA GLU A 47 -4.80 4.94 5.18
C GLU A 47 -6.01 4.23 4.56
N LYS A 48 -5.80 3.19 3.75
CA LYS A 48 -6.89 2.39 3.18
C LYS A 48 -7.70 1.66 4.26
N LEU A 49 -7.04 1.09 5.26
CA LEU A 49 -7.73 0.43 6.37
C LEU A 49 -8.59 1.42 7.15
N GLU A 50 -8.08 2.61 7.47
CA GLU A 50 -8.85 3.64 8.15
C GLU A 50 -10.06 4.12 7.32
N GLN A 51 -9.90 4.24 6.01
CA GLN A 51 -11.02 4.59 5.12
C GLN A 51 -12.10 3.51 5.11
N GLU A 52 -11.71 2.23 5.00
CA GLU A 52 -12.64 1.11 5.05
C GLU A 52 -13.39 1.04 6.39
N GLU A 53 -12.71 1.27 7.52
CA GLU A 53 -13.34 1.33 8.83
C GLU A 53 -14.39 2.46 8.90
N ARG A 54 -14.09 3.64 8.38
CA ARG A 54 -15.05 4.77 8.31
C ARG A 54 -16.25 4.44 7.44
N ILE A 55 -16.03 3.87 6.26
CA ILE A 55 -17.11 3.47 5.35
C ILE A 55 -17.99 2.42 6.02
N ASN A 56 -17.38 1.43 6.69
CA ASN A 56 -18.10 0.37 7.36
C ASN A 56 -18.92 0.90 8.54
N ALA A 57 -18.34 1.77 9.38
CA ALA A 57 -19.04 2.42 10.47
C ALA A 57 -20.27 3.20 9.98
N GLU A 58 -20.17 3.93 8.88
CA GLU A 58 -21.31 4.65 8.29
C GLU A 58 -22.36 3.70 7.70
N ARG A 59 -21.95 2.60 7.07
CA ARG A 59 -22.86 1.54 6.62
C ARG A 59 -23.65 0.94 7.78
N PHE A 60 -22.98 0.57 8.86
CA PHE A 60 -23.64 0.05 10.08
C PHE A 60 -24.58 1.08 10.70
N ARG A 61 -24.18 2.35 10.76
CA ARG A 61 -25.03 3.44 11.25
C ARG A 61 -26.32 3.55 10.43
N ARG A 62 -26.22 3.52 9.10
CA ARG A 62 -27.39 3.53 8.20
C ARG A 62 -28.32 2.35 8.43
N ILE A 63 -27.77 1.14 8.54
CA ILE A 63 -28.55 -0.08 8.81
C ILE A 63 -29.31 0.07 10.12
N LYS A 64 -28.64 0.53 11.17
CA LYS A 64 -29.25 0.73 12.49
C LYS A 64 -30.37 1.78 12.45
N ILE A 65 -30.16 2.91 11.76
CA ILE A 65 -31.19 3.94 11.60
C ILE A 65 -32.42 3.37 10.88
N ASN A 66 -32.21 2.68 9.75
CA ASN A 66 -33.31 2.07 9.00
C ASN A 66 -34.09 1.07 9.85
N HIS A 67 -33.39 0.22 10.60
CA HIS A 67 -34.03 -0.75 11.50
C HIS A 67 -34.88 -0.09 12.58
N LEU A 68 -34.37 0.97 13.23
CA LEU A 68 -35.13 1.73 14.23
C LEU A 68 -36.37 2.42 13.63
N LEU A 69 -36.27 2.93 12.40
CA LEU A 69 -37.40 3.53 11.70
C LEU A 69 -38.47 2.49 11.37
N ASP A 70 -38.07 1.29 10.90
CA ASP A 70 -38.99 0.19 10.65
C ASP A 70 -39.71 -0.22 11.94
N GLU A 71 -38.99 -0.39 13.07
CA GLU A 71 -39.61 -0.70 14.36
C GLU A 71 -40.61 0.38 14.84
N GLN A 72 -40.36 1.65 14.55
CA GLN A 72 -41.30 2.73 14.88
C GLN A 72 -42.54 2.76 13.98
N LEU A 73 -42.42 2.36 12.71
CA LEU A 73 -43.54 2.33 11.77
C LEU A 73 -44.51 1.16 12.01
N PHE A 74 -44.03 0.04 12.57
CA PHE A 74 -44.84 -1.14 12.85
C PHE A 74 -45.43 -1.18 14.29
N ASN A 75 -45.11 -0.21 15.14
CA ASN A 75 -45.64 -0.10 16.52
C ASN A 75 -46.95 0.72 16.61
N VAL A 76 -47.78 0.72 15.56
CA VAL A 76 -49.12 1.34 15.54
C VAL A 76 -50.21 0.27 15.64
#